data_AF-A0A814BNX4-F1
#
_entry.id   AF-A0A814BNX4-F1
#
_cell.length_a   1.000
_cell.length_b   1.000
_cell.length_c   1.000
_cell.angle_alpha   90.00
_cell.angle_beta   90.00
_cell.angle_gamma   90.00
#
_symmetry.space_group_name_H-M   'P 1'
#
loop_
_entity.id
_entity.type
_entity.pdbx_description
1 polymer ?
#
loop_
_entity_poly.entity_id
_entity_poly.type
_entity_poly.pdbx_seq_one_letter_code
_entity_poly.pdbx_strand_id
1 'polypeptide(L)'
;EKKHECWPTANNLTCVLNNLLINYNKKLRPNYDGQPLRVQIYMMIITLGPIFEHDMSYTMNCFFRQIWVDQNLTLPQEVSNISVSTKLLSAIWKPDTYFLNSHSSWLHSIPTANRLLRILENGRLLYSSRITLRAGCPMKLRKFPMDVQTCPLRIGSYAYSTQDVIYDWRQDGVEMNNLKLSQFDLFEYGISKENIDMDGRMFEIRLCYNFNGKDIHILLLGNHSVLHLDLRMRRHMGYYVLQNQYHENHVDGSFDSSDDSRIEEVEQSMVKLKRLSTTTESPLLSNQVTVIQENIRTSSLKKWSRCWSSSVCLNKLKCKQQRKKYGSRTYVQDNNSVNKLDRLSRIAFPLLFVVLNFVYWYLYLIKIPDGV
;
A
#
# COMPACT_ATOMS: atom_id res chain seq x y z
N GLU A 1 -18.84 -32.34 -32.26
CA GLU A 1 -18.81 -30.99 -32.86
C GLU A 1 -17.67 -30.92 -33.86
N LYS A 2 -17.92 -30.35 -35.05
CA LYS A 2 -16.94 -30.30 -36.13
C LYS A 2 -15.87 -29.24 -35.81
N LYS A 3 -14.59 -29.62 -35.77
CA LYS A 3 -13.48 -28.65 -35.84
C LYS A 3 -13.64 -27.89 -37.16
N HIS A 4 -13.90 -26.59 -37.09
CA HIS A 4 -13.79 -25.74 -38.27
C HIS A 4 -12.31 -25.70 -38.67
N GLU A 5 -11.99 -26.26 -39.85
CA GLU A 5 -10.67 -26.11 -40.48
C GLU A 5 -10.46 -24.63 -40.81
N CYS A 6 -9.79 -23.90 -39.92
CA CYS A 6 -9.28 -22.59 -40.24
C CYS A 6 -7.90 -22.76 -40.87
N TRP A 7 -7.80 -22.37 -42.14
CA TRP A 7 -6.52 -22.23 -42.82
C TRP A 7 -5.73 -21.09 -42.17
N PRO A 8 -4.49 -21.33 -41.73
CA PRO A 8 -3.66 -20.32 -41.08
C PRO A 8 -3.15 -19.36 -42.15
N THR A 9 -3.94 -18.35 -42.48
CA THR A 9 -3.42 -17.12 -43.06
C THR A 9 -3.49 -16.03 -42.00
N ALA A 10 -2.47 -15.18 -41.94
CA ALA A 10 -2.39 -14.04 -41.02
C ALA A 10 -3.65 -13.12 -41.06
N ASN A 11 -4.47 -13.25 -42.11
CA ASN A 11 -5.69 -12.48 -42.34
C ASN A 11 -6.88 -12.83 -41.40
N ASN A 12 -6.80 -13.85 -40.55
CA ASN A 12 -7.90 -14.16 -39.62
C ASN A 12 -7.45 -14.42 -38.16
N LEU A 13 -6.85 -13.40 -37.53
CA LEU A 13 -6.54 -13.36 -36.09
C LEU A 13 -7.72 -13.80 -35.21
N THR A 14 -8.96 -13.51 -35.62
CA THR A 14 -10.17 -13.96 -34.92
C THR A 14 -10.27 -15.47 -34.86
N CYS A 15 -9.96 -16.18 -35.95
CA CYS A 15 -9.99 -17.65 -35.89
C CYS A 15 -8.85 -18.22 -35.04
N VAL A 16 -7.64 -17.66 -35.14
CA VAL A 16 -6.51 -18.09 -34.29
C VAL A 16 -6.89 -17.98 -32.82
N LEU A 17 -7.42 -16.82 -32.39
CA LEU A 17 -7.83 -16.59 -31.01
C LEU A 17 -8.96 -17.54 -30.56
N ASN A 18 -9.96 -17.79 -31.41
CA ASN A 18 -11.04 -18.72 -31.08
C ASN A 18 -10.51 -20.15 -30.91
N ASN A 19 -9.62 -20.59 -31.80
CA ASN A 19 -9.02 -21.93 -31.75
C ASN A 19 -8.18 -22.15 -30.48
N LEU A 20 -7.45 -21.13 -30.02
CA LEU A 20 -6.67 -21.19 -28.77
C LEU A 20 -7.53 -21.41 -27.53
N LEU A 21 -8.80 -20.96 -27.56
CA LEU A 21 -9.71 -21.10 -26.42
C LEU A 21 -10.55 -22.38 -26.45
N ILE A 22 -10.55 -23.13 -27.56
CA ILE A 22 -11.29 -24.39 -27.65
C ILE A 22 -10.71 -25.35 -26.61
N ASN A 23 -11.58 -25.84 -25.72
CA ASN A 23 -11.22 -26.73 -24.59
C ASN A 23 -10.26 -26.14 -23.56
N TYR A 24 -10.03 -24.82 -23.56
CA TYR A 24 -9.20 -24.17 -22.55
C TYR A 24 -9.94 -24.07 -21.21
N ASN A 25 -9.40 -24.70 -20.16
CA ASN A 25 -9.97 -24.63 -18.82
C ASN A 25 -9.22 -23.64 -17.94
N LYS A 26 -9.76 -22.42 -17.83
CA LYS A 26 -9.20 -21.33 -17.00
C LYS A 26 -9.18 -21.58 -15.49
N LYS A 27 -9.86 -22.62 -15.00
CA LYS A 27 -9.90 -22.93 -13.56
C LYS A 27 -8.65 -23.67 -13.09
N LEU A 28 -7.93 -24.31 -14.02
CA LEU A 28 -6.73 -25.07 -13.73
C LEU A 28 -5.50 -24.25 -14.11
N ARG A 29 -4.46 -24.31 -13.26
CA ARG A 29 -3.17 -23.70 -13.63
C ARG A 29 -2.59 -24.44 -14.85
N PRO A 30 -1.82 -23.74 -15.70
CA PRO A 30 -1.03 -24.40 -16.73
C PRO A 30 -0.14 -25.48 -16.10
N ASN A 31 -0.10 -26.66 -16.73
CA ASN A 31 0.70 -27.79 -16.27
C ASN A 31 0.37 -28.24 -14.83
N TYR A 32 -0.93 -28.34 -14.48
CA TYR A 32 -1.41 -28.66 -13.13
C TYR A 32 -0.78 -29.92 -12.52
N ASP A 33 -0.55 -30.97 -13.31
CA ASP A 33 0.04 -32.24 -12.86
C ASP A 33 1.58 -32.29 -13.01
N GLY A 34 2.18 -31.20 -13.50
CA GLY A 34 3.61 -31.12 -13.77
C GLY A 34 4.36 -30.22 -12.80
N GLN A 35 5.52 -29.76 -13.25
CA GLN A 35 6.39 -28.88 -12.48
C GLN A 35 5.67 -27.58 -12.04
N PRO A 36 6.11 -26.98 -10.91
CA PRO A 36 5.57 -25.71 -10.45
C PRO A 36 5.71 -24.64 -11.55
N LEU A 37 4.63 -23.88 -11.75
CA LEU A 37 4.63 -22.78 -12.72
C LEU A 37 5.48 -21.63 -12.18
N ARG A 38 6.51 -21.24 -12.95
CA ARG A 38 7.30 -20.05 -12.63
C ARG A 38 6.64 -18.80 -13.18
N VAL A 39 6.34 -17.85 -12.31
CA VAL A 39 5.77 -16.55 -12.64
C VAL A 39 6.82 -15.48 -12.38
N GLN A 40 7.33 -14.86 -13.44
CA GLN A 40 8.28 -13.77 -13.35
C GLN A 40 7.56 -12.45 -13.15
N ILE A 41 7.94 -11.70 -12.13
CA ILE A 41 7.37 -10.40 -11.79
C ILE A 41 8.40 -9.31 -12.07
N TYR A 42 7.90 -8.19 -12.60
CA TYR A 42 8.62 -6.93 -12.61
C TYR A 42 7.64 -5.78 -12.45
N MET A 43 8.13 -4.68 -11.87
CA MET A 43 7.29 -3.54 -11.52
C MET A 43 7.87 -2.28 -12.11
N MET A 44 7.01 -1.37 -12.54
CA MET A 44 7.40 -0.01 -12.88
C MET A 44 6.68 0.94 -11.93
N ILE A 45 7.42 1.52 -10.99
CA ILE A 45 6.85 2.48 -10.04
C ILE A 45 6.71 3.82 -10.76
N ILE A 46 5.47 4.32 -10.82
CA ILE A 46 5.14 5.60 -11.46
C ILE A 46 5.30 6.72 -10.43
N THR A 47 4.65 6.56 -9.27
CA THR A 47 4.72 7.51 -8.16
C THR A 47 4.60 6.78 -6.83
N LEU A 48 5.25 7.33 -5.82
CA LEU A 48 4.96 7.01 -4.43
C LEU A 48 4.03 8.13 -3.91
N GLY A 49 2.87 7.71 -3.41
CA GLY A 49 1.85 8.59 -2.86
C GLY A 49 2.19 9.02 -1.43
N PRO A 50 1.21 9.59 -0.70
CA PRO A 50 1.43 10.03 0.66
C PRO A 50 1.76 8.86 1.57
N ILE A 51 2.58 9.17 2.56
CA ILE A 51 2.86 8.33 3.72
C ILE A 51 1.89 8.75 4.82
N PHE A 52 1.33 7.76 5.50
CA PHE A 52 0.43 7.94 6.63
C PHE A 52 1.11 7.36 7.87
N GLU A 53 1.74 8.22 8.68
CA GLU A 53 2.45 7.81 9.90
C GLU A 53 1.50 7.24 10.96
N HIS A 54 0.30 7.81 11.10
CA HIS A 54 -0.74 7.33 12.01
C HIS A 54 -1.13 5.88 11.71
N ASP A 55 -1.36 5.57 10.44
CA ASP A 55 -1.79 4.24 9.99
C ASP A 55 -0.61 3.31 9.68
N MET A 56 0.63 3.78 9.85
CA MET A 56 1.85 3.07 9.46
C MET A 56 1.74 2.51 8.05
N SER A 57 1.37 3.35 7.07
CA SER A 57 1.11 2.90 5.71
C SER A 57 1.62 3.89 4.67
N TYR A 58 1.84 3.43 3.46
CA TYR A 58 2.25 4.26 2.33
C TYR A 58 1.47 3.86 1.09
N THR A 59 1.28 4.81 0.19
CA THR A 59 0.62 4.57 -1.09
C THR A 59 1.64 4.52 -2.21
N MET A 60 1.42 3.69 -3.22
CA MET A 60 2.20 3.69 -4.46
C MET A 60 1.29 3.50 -5.67
N ASN A 61 1.65 4.08 -6.80
CA ASN A 61 1.04 3.83 -8.10
C ASN A 61 2.09 3.19 -9.01
N CYS A 62 1.79 2.03 -9.57
CA CYS A 62 2.73 1.28 -10.39
C CYS A 62 2.04 0.50 -11.51
N PHE A 63 2.82 0.17 -12.54
CA PHE A 63 2.47 -0.93 -13.44
C PHE A 63 3.04 -2.22 -12.86
N PHE A 64 2.14 -3.13 -12.53
CA PHE A 64 2.46 -4.47 -12.07
C PHE A 64 2.43 -5.43 -13.25
N ARG A 65 3.54 -6.12 -13.51
CA ARG A 65 3.70 -6.97 -14.68
C ARG A 65 4.10 -8.38 -14.28
N GLN A 66 3.52 -9.35 -14.97
CA GLN A 66 3.70 -10.77 -14.73
C GLN A 66 3.94 -11.49 -16.04
N ILE A 67 4.87 -12.43 -16.03
CA ILE A 67 5.19 -13.28 -17.18
C ILE A 67 5.12 -14.74 -16.74
N TRP A 68 4.35 -15.55 -17.45
CA TRP A 68 4.31 -17.00 -17.27
C TRP A 68 4.17 -17.71 -18.60
N VAL A 69 4.38 -19.02 -18.62
CA VAL A 69 4.24 -19.86 -19.82
C VAL A 69 2.97 -20.69 -19.71
N ASP A 70 2.16 -20.69 -20.77
CA ASP A 70 1.01 -21.57 -20.93
C ASP A 70 1.09 -22.28 -22.29
N GLN A 71 1.36 -23.59 -22.25
CA GLN A 71 1.53 -24.41 -23.44
C GLN A 71 0.26 -24.47 -24.31
N ASN A 72 -0.93 -24.32 -23.69
CA ASN A 72 -2.21 -24.36 -24.41
C ASN A 72 -2.48 -23.08 -25.20
N LEU A 73 -1.72 -22.02 -24.97
CA LEU A 73 -1.88 -20.71 -25.62
C LEU A 73 -0.70 -20.40 -26.57
N THR A 74 -0.10 -21.44 -27.16
CA THR A 74 1.01 -21.32 -28.10
C THR A 74 0.52 -20.83 -29.47
N LEU A 75 1.12 -19.74 -29.96
CA LEU A 75 0.80 -19.18 -31.27
C LEU A 75 1.42 -20.02 -32.41
N PRO A 76 0.79 -20.05 -33.60
CA PRO A 76 1.41 -20.56 -34.82
C PRO A 76 2.72 -19.83 -35.15
N GLN A 77 3.67 -20.50 -35.81
CA GLN A 77 5.02 -19.95 -36.08
C GLN A 77 5.00 -18.66 -36.91
N GLU A 78 3.95 -18.43 -37.68
CA GLU A 78 3.77 -17.26 -38.53
C GLU A 78 3.34 -16.01 -37.74
N VAL A 79 2.94 -16.15 -36.48
CA VAL A 79 2.43 -15.05 -35.64
C VAL A 79 3.28 -14.89 -34.39
N SER A 80 4.11 -13.84 -34.36
CA SER A 80 5.06 -13.62 -33.27
C SER A 80 4.41 -13.12 -31.98
N ASN A 81 3.70 -12.00 -32.03
CA ASN A 81 3.15 -11.36 -30.83
C ASN A 81 1.75 -10.78 -31.08
N ILE A 82 0.78 -11.17 -30.24
CA ILE A 82 -0.58 -10.66 -30.30
C ILE A 82 -0.89 -9.89 -29.01
N SER A 83 -1.26 -8.62 -29.14
CA SER A 83 -1.87 -7.87 -28.04
C SER A 83 -3.37 -8.11 -28.07
N VAL A 84 -3.93 -8.63 -26.97
CA VAL A 84 -5.34 -8.99 -26.92
C VAL A 84 -6.16 -8.03 -26.05
N SER A 85 -7.42 -7.86 -26.41
CA SER A 85 -8.39 -7.10 -25.64
C SER A 85 -8.57 -7.64 -24.22
N THR A 86 -8.95 -6.76 -23.29
CA THR A 86 -9.21 -7.10 -21.88
C THR A 86 -10.37 -8.10 -21.68
N LYS A 87 -11.25 -8.26 -22.68
CA LYS A 87 -12.32 -9.26 -22.63
C LYS A 87 -11.76 -10.69 -22.62
N LEU A 88 -10.71 -10.96 -23.40
CA LEU A 88 -10.07 -12.28 -23.44
C LEU A 88 -9.41 -12.64 -22.11
N LEU A 89 -8.90 -11.65 -21.37
CA LEU A 89 -8.27 -11.86 -20.06
C LEU A 89 -9.20 -12.58 -19.06
N SER A 90 -10.52 -12.43 -19.20
CA SER A 90 -11.49 -13.12 -18.34
C SER A 90 -11.68 -14.61 -18.68
N ALA A 91 -11.24 -15.03 -19.87
CA ALA A 91 -11.36 -16.38 -20.39
C ALA A 91 -10.10 -17.23 -20.17
N ILE A 92 -8.97 -16.62 -19.82
CA ILE A 92 -7.70 -17.34 -19.55
C ILE A 92 -7.41 -17.47 -18.06
N TRP A 93 -6.60 -18.46 -17.69
CA TRP A 93 -6.07 -18.55 -16.33
C TRP A 93 -5.08 -17.41 -16.10
N LYS A 94 -5.05 -16.89 -14.88
CA LYS A 94 -4.04 -15.93 -14.43
C LYS A 94 -3.68 -16.26 -12.98
N PRO A 95 -2.43 -16.02 -12.57
CA PRO A 95 -2.01 -16.23 -11.19
C PRO A 95 -2.82 -15.33 -10.23
N ASP A 96 -3.05 -15.85 -9.03
CA ASP A 96 -3.80 -15.24 -7.94
C ASP A 96 -2.89 -14.37 -7.05
N THR A 97 -2.07 -13.54 -7.68
CA THR A 97 -1.07 -12.75 -6.98
C THR A 97 -1.70 -11.80 -5.98
N TYR A 98 -1.21 -11.87 -4.75
CA TYR A 98 -1.69 -11.13 -3.60
C TYR A 98 -0.56 -10.33 -2.94
N PHE A 99 -0.89 -9.14 -2.47
CA PHE A 99 0.03 -8.26 -1.74
C PHE A 99 -0.17 -8.48 -0.23
N LEU A 100 0.73 -9.22 0.41
CA LEU A 100 0.53 -9.77 1.77
C LEU A 100 0.36 -8.68 2.83
N ASN A 101 1.04 -7.54 2.67
CA ASN A 101 0.95 -6.40 3.58
C ASN A 101 0.10 -5.25 3.02
N SER A 102 -0.80 -5.52 2.08
CA SER A 102 -1.72 -4.51 1.55
C SER A 102 -2.87 -4.23 2.51
N HIS A 103 -3.09 -2.95 2.84
CA HIS A 103 -4.31 -2.50 3.53
C HIS A 103 -5.45 -2.32 2.52
N SER A 104 -5.18 -1.70 1.37
CA SER A 104 -6.14 -1.52 0.30
C SER A 104 -5.45 -1.44 -1.05
N SER A 105 -6.12 -1.90 -2.10
CA SER A 105 -5.61 -1.89 -3.47
C SER A 105 -6.71 -1.49 -4.44
N TRP A 106 -6.36 -0.67 -5.43
CA TRP A 106 -7.27 -0.20 -6.46
C TRP A 106 -6.75 -0.54 -7.85
N LEU A 107 -7.61 -1.13 -8.67
CA LEU A 107 -7.33 -1.40 -10.08
C LEU A 107 -7.89 -0.26 -10.92
N HIS A 108 -7.04 0.39 -11.73
CA HIS A 108 -7.50 1.50 -12.55
C HIS A 108 -8.37 1.00 -13.72
N SER A 109 -9.60 1.53 -13.81
CA SER A 109 -10.61 1.10 -14.78
C SER A 109 -11.13 2.18 -15.74
N ILE A 110 -10.60 3.40 -15.65
CA ILE A 110 -11.08 4.56 -16.41
C ILE A 110 -10.03 4.94 -17.47
N PRO A 111 -10.45 5.26 -18.74
CA PRO A 111 -11.80 5.10 -19.30
C PRO A 111 -12.16 3.65 -19.62
N THR A 112 -11.17 2.78 -19.73
CA THR A 112 -11.31 1.32 -19.82
C THR A 112 -10.37 0.64 -18.82
N ALA A 113 -10.56 -0.65 -18.57
CA ALA A 113 -9.67 -1.41 -17.70
C ALA A 113 -8.22 -1.30 -18.16
N ASN A 114 -7.35 -0.70 -17.33
CA ASN A 114 -5.93 -0.48 -17.64
C ASN A 114 -5.13 -1.77 -17.42
N ARG A 115 -5.50 -2.78 -18.20
CA ARG A 115 -4.94 -4.12 -18.21
C ARG A 115 -4.56 -4.46 -19.64
N LEU A 116 -3.42 -5.08 -19.81
CA LEU A 116 -2.91 -5.53 -21.09
C LEU A 116 -2.53 -7.00 -20.95
N LEU A 117 -2.93 -7.80 -21.94
CA LEU A 117 -2.44 -9.16 -22.13
C LEU A 117 -1.76 -9.22 -23.49
N ARG A 118 -0.52 -9.68 -23.52
CA ARG A 118 0.19 -10.01 -24.75
C ARG A 118 0.52 -11.50 -24.74
N ILE A 119 0.12 -12.18 -25.80
CA ILE A 119 0.57 -13.54 -26.09
C ILE A 119 1.83 -13.38 -26.93
N LEU A 120 2.93 -13.90 -26.39
CA LEU A 120 4.25 -13.90 -27.00
C LEU A 120 4.53 -15.29 -27.59
N GLU A 121 5.62 -15.38 -28.34
CA GLU A 121 6.13 -16.64 -28.87
C GLU A 121 6.32 -17.71 -27.78
N ASN A 122 6.09 -18.97 -28.17
CA ASN A 122 6.22 -20.17 -27.33
C ASN A 122 5.25 -20.23 -26.13
N GLY A 123 4.06 -19.63 -26.26
CA GLY A 123 3.03 -19.66 -25.21
C GLY A 123 3.38 -18.80 -23.99
N ARG A 124 4.35 -17.90 -24.11
CA ARG A 124 4.67 -16.92 -23.05
C ARG A 124 3.58 -15.86 -23.01
N LEU A 125 3.10 -15.54 -21.82
CA LEU A 125 2.07 -14.53 -21.61
C LEU A 125 2.65 -13.39 -20.79
N LEU A 126 2.47 -12.17 -21.27
CA LEU A 126 2.75 -10.96 -20.53
C LEU A 126 1.44 -10.31 -20.10
N TYR A 127 1.20 -10.28 -18.80
CA TYR A 127 0.11 -9.53 -18.20
C TYR A 127 0.65 -8.25 -17.56
N SER A 128 0.02 -7.12 -17.82
CA SER A 128 0.36 -5.84 -17.22
C SER A 128 -0.92 -5.17 -16.71
N SER A 129 -0.89 -4.67 -15.47
CA SER A 129 -2.00 -3.94 -14.87
C SER A 129 -1.50 -2.70 -14.15
N ARG A 130 -2.19 -1.56 -14.33
CA ARG A 130 -1.94 -0.38 -13.51
C ARG A 130 -2.68 -0.52 -12.18
N ILE A 131 -1.96 -0.38 -11.07
CA ILE A 131 -2.52 -0.52 -9.73
C ILE A 131 -2.10 0.66 -8.85
N THR A 132 -3.01 1.08 -7.97
CA THR A 132 -2.67 1.92 -6.80
C THR A 132 -2.77 1.04 -5.57
N LEU A 133 -1.70 0.97 -4.78
CA LEU A 133 -1.59 0.08 -3.64
C LEU A 133 -1.29 0.88 -2.39
N ARG A 134 -2.02 0.61 -1.30
CA ARG A 134 -1.74 1.09 0.05
C ARG A 134 -1.21 -0.07 0.87
N ALA A 135 0.07 -0.04 1.19
CA ALA A 135 0.75 -1.11 1.92
C ALA A 135 1.16 -0.65 3.33
N GLY A 136 1.15 -1.60 4.27
CA GLY A 136 1.62 -1.40 5.62
C GLY A 136 3.15 -1.30 5.66
N CYS A 137 3.64 -0.30 6.38
CA CYS A 137 5.05 -0.03 6.63
C CYS A 137 5.27 0.24 8.13
N PRO A 138 5.86 -0.71 8.88
CA PRO A 138 6.10 -0.56 10.32
C PRO A 138 7.24 0.43 10.58
N MET A 139 6.91 1.72 10.59
CA MET A 139 7.88 2.80 10.72
C MET A 139 8.48 2.89 12.12
N LYS A 140 9.76 3.28 12.20
CA LYS A 140 10.47 3.52 13.45
C LYS A 140 10.67 5.03 13.64
N LEU A 141 9.80 5.66 14.42
CA LEU A 141 9.76 7.13 14.59
C LEU A 141 10.69 7.66 15.71
N ARG A 142 11.67 6.88 16.16
CA ARG A 142 12.56 7.28 17.28
C ARG A 142 13.40 8.52 16.99
N LYS A 143 13.70 8.78 15.73
CA LYS A 143 14.53 9.92 15.27
C LYS A 143 13.71 10.93 14.46
N PHE A 144 12.40 11.00 14.67
CA PHE A 144 11.56 11.93 13.93
C PHE A 144 12.05 13.39 14.14
N PRO A 145 12.15 14.23 13.09
CA PRO A 145 11.89 13.97 11.67
C PRO A 145 13.12 13.47 10.87
N MET A 146 14.30 13.31 11.48
CA MET A 146 15.53 12.81 10.85
C MET A 146 15.56 11.28 10.70
N ASP A 147 14.41 10.68 10.44
CA ASP A 147 14.25 9.24 10.37
C ASP A 147 14.48 8.69 8.95
N VAL A 148 14.96 7.44 8.91
CA VAL A 148 15.04 6.64 7.68
C VAL A 148 14.09 5.47 7.87
N GLN A 149 13.18 5.31 6.91
CA GLN A 149 12.17 4.26 6.94
C GLN A 149 12.46 3.22 5.85
N THR A 150 12.28 1.95 6.19
CA THR A 150 12.35 0.83 5.24
C THR A 150 10.96 0.22 5.15
N CYS A 151 10.28 0.48 4.05
CA CYS A 151 8.90 0.05 3.82
C CYS A 151 8.87 -1.16 2.90
N PRO A 152 8.47 -2.34 3.41
CA PRO A 152 8.40 -3.54 2.59
C PRO A 152 7.14 -3.54 1.72
N LEU A 153 7.23 -4.22 0.60
CA LEU A 153 6.10 -4.73 -0.18
C LEU A 153 6.32 -6.22 -0.37
N ARG A 154 5.36 -7.02 0.10
CA ARG A 154 5.41 -8.49 0.02
C ARG A 154 4.40 -8.98 -1.00
N ILE A 155 4.85 -9.80 -1.93
CA ILE A 155 4.06 -10.28 -3.07
C ILE A 155 4.13 -11.80 -3.10
N GLY A 156 2.99 -12.48 -3.16
CA GLY A 156 2.95 -13.95 -3.19
C GLY A 156 1.64 -14.44 -3.79
N SER A 157 1.43 -15.76 -3.77
CA SER A 157 0.14 -16.35 -4.15
C SER A 157 -0.79 -16.35 -2.94
N TYR A 158 -2.08 -16.21 -3.18
CA TYR A 158 -3.08 -16.39 -2.15
C TYR A 158 -3.33 -17.86 -1.81
N ALA A 159 -3.46 -18.73 -2.81
CA ALA A 159 -3.87 -20.12 -2.63
C ALA A 159 -2.80 -21.16 -3.03
N TYR A 160 -1.91 -20.84 -3.97
CA TYR A 160 -0.93 -21.80 -4.50
C TYR A 160 0.35 -21.83 -3.65
N SER A 161 0.76 -23.04 -3.26
CA SER A 161 2.03 -23.29 -2.60
C SER A 161 3.20 -23.30 -3.59
N THR A 162 4.42 -23.41 -3.08
CA THR A 162 5.66 -23.60 -3.86
C THR A 162 5.66 -24.85 -4.74
N GLN A 163 4.79 -25.83 -4.48
CA GLN A 163 4.60 -27.00 -5.34
C GLN A 163 3.82 -26.66 -6.62
N ASP A 164 3.03 -25.58 -6.59
CA ASP A 164 2.16 -25.19 -7.69
C ASP A 164 2.68 -23.97 -8.44
N VAL A 165 3.03 -22.91 -7.71
CA VAL A 165 3.44 -21.62 -8.28
C VAL A 165 4.66 -21.09 -7.53
N ILE A 166 5.68 -20.72 -8.28
CA ILE A 166 6.90 -20.11 -7.78
C ILE A 166 7.02 -18.72 -8.41
N TYR A 167 7.17 -17.69 -7.57
CA TYR A 167 7.41 -16.34 -8.05
C TYR A 167 8.90 -16.05 -8.11
N ASP A 168 9.32 -15.36 -9.16
CA ASP A 168 10.70 -14.93 -9.38
C ASP A 168 10.72 -13.46 -9.83
N TRP A 169 11.74 -12.70 -9.40
CA TRP A 169 11.99 -11.39 -10.00
C TRP A 169 12.56 -11.57 -11.41
N ARG A 170 12.09 -10.75 -12.36
CA ARG A 170 12.80 -10.56 -13.63
C ARG A 170 14.16 -9.88 -13.35
N GLN A 171 15.13 -10.04 -14.26
CA GLN A 171 16.44 -9.38 -14.14
C GLN A 171 16.34 -7.86 -13.92
N ASP A 172 15.43 -7.20 -14.63
CA ASP A 172 15.20 -5.75 -14.48
C ASP A 172 14.53 -5.40 -13.14
N GLY A 173 13.87 -6.36 -12.48
CA GLY A 173 13.28 -6.27 -11.15
C GLY A 173 12.24 -5.16 -11.00
N VAL A 174 12.71 -3.96 -10.67
CA VAL A 174 11.89 -2.77 -10.43
C VAL A 174 12.47 -1.57 -11.19
N GLU A 175 11.69 -1.04 -12.11
CA GLU A 175 11.97 0.18 -12.86
C GLU A 175 11.41 1.39 -12.09
N MET A 176 12.23 2.43 -11.92
CA MET A 176 11.86 3.68 -11.26
C MET A 176 12.32 4.87 -12.10
N ASN A 177 11.38 5.65 -12.64
CA ASN A 177 11.72 6.82 -13.46
C ASN A 177 11.39 8.11 -12.70
N ASN A 178 12.43 8.82 -12.24
CA ASN A 178 12.33 10.16 -11.64
C ASN A 178 11.22 10.31 -10.58
N LEU A 179 11.19 9.41 -9.59
CA LEU A 179 10.23 9.44 -8.49
C LEU A 179 10.45 10.71 -7.64
N LYS A 180 9.56 11.69 -7.78
CA LYS A 180 9.47 12.83 -6.87
C LYS A 180 8.35 12.57 -5.89
N LEU A 181 8.66 12.56 -4.59
CA LEU A 181 7.64 12.56 -3.54
C LEU A 181 7.61 13.92 -2.86
N SER A 182 6.48 14.24 -2.23
CA SER A 182 6.27 15.53 -1.56
C SER A 182 6.90 15.62 -0.17
N GLN A 183 7.07 14.50 0.53
CA GLN A 183 7.51 14.46 1.93
C GLN A 183 8.80 13.66 2.16
N PHE A 184 9.19 12.82 1.21
CA PHE A 184 10.30 11.88 1.35
C PHE A 184 11.12 11.81 0.07
N ASP A 185 12.35 11.38 0.19
CA ASP A 185 13.18 10.94 -0.92
C ASP A 185 13.36 9.44 -0.84
N LEU A 186 13.05 8.75 -1.94
CA LEU A 186 13.50 7.38 -2.13
C LEU A 186 14.94 7.42 -2.60
N PHE A 187 15.86 6.88 -1.80
CA PHE A 187 17.29 6.87 -2.14
C PHE A 187 17.84 5.47 -2.43
N GLU A 188 17.17 4.42 -1.96
CA GLU A 188 17.60 3.04 -2.16
C GLU A 188 16.39 2.10 -2.17
N TYR A 189 16.50 1.01 -2.91
CA TYR A 189 15.57 -0.10 -2.82
C TYR A 189 16.31 -1.45 -2.86
N GLY A 190 15.73 -2.46 -2.23
CA GLY A 190 16.22 -3.84 -2.28
C GLY A 190 15.13 -4.76 -2.80
N ILE A 191 15.52 -5.77 -3.58
CA ILE A 191 14.65 -6.88 -3.98
C ILE A 191 15.20 -8.19 -3.43
N SER A 192 14.33 -9.04 -2.92
CA SER A 192 14.69 -10.38 -2.46
C SER A 192 13.53 -11.36 -2.64
N LYS A 193 13.83 -12.65 -2.46
CA LYS A 193 12.87 -13.75 -2.53
C LYS A 193 13.06 -14.63 -1.30
N GLU A 194 11.96 -15.02 -0.69
CA GLU A 194 11.91 -15.92 0.46
C GLU A 194 10.80 -16.94 0.27
N ASN A 195 11.01 -18.16 0.75
CA ASN A 195 9.97 -19.17 0.85
C ASN A 195 9.46 -19.15 2.29
N ILE A 196 8.24 -18.64 2.47
CA ILE A 196 7.65 -18.46 3.78
C ILE A 196 6.67 -19.59 4.02
N ASP A 197 6.89 -20.31 5.12
CA ASP A 197 5.87 -21.19 5.65
C ASP A 197 4.72 -20.35 6.21
N MET A 198 3.54 -20.48 5.62
CA MET A 198 2.35 -19.77 6.10
C MET A 198 1.73 -20.42 7.35
N ASP A 199 2.48 -21.31 8.01
CA ASP A 199 2.18 -21.85 9.33
C ASP A 199 1.84 -20.76 10.37
N GLY A 200 0.53 -20.62 10.63
CA GLY A 200 -0.01 -20.15 11.90
C GLY A 200 -0.44 -18.68 12.02
N ARG A 201 -0.37 -17.84 10.98
CA ARG A 201 -0.77 -16.41 11.14
C ARG A 201 -1.80 -15.86 10.16
N MET A 202 -2.02 -16.46 8.99
CA MET A 202 -2.91 -15.85 7.98
C MET A 202 -4.16 -16.68 7.64
N PHE A 203 -4.16 -18.00 7.84
CA PHE A 203 -5.27 -18.89 7.45
C PHE A 203 -5.57 -20.00 8.47
N GLU A 204 -5.83 -19.66 9.74
CA GLU A 204 -6.53 -20.59 10.63
C GLU A 204 -8.02 -20.60 10.20
N ILE A 205 -8.40 -21.47 9.27
CA ILE A 205 -9.83 -21.72 9.03
C ILE A 205 -10.32 -22.53 10.22
N ARG A 206 -10.91 -21.82 11.19
CA ARG A 206 -11.59 -22.45 12.31
C ARG A 206 -12.94 -22.99 11.84
N LEU A 207 -12.95 -24.23 11.35
CA LEU A 207 -14.18 -24.98 11.14
C LEU A 207 -14.65 -25.52 12.49
N CYS A 208 -15.53 -24.78 13.16
CA CYS A 208 -16.29 -25.29 14.30
C CYS A 208 -17.35 -26.28 13.81
N TYR A 209 -16.95 -27.47 13.36
CA TYR A 209 -17.87 -28.59 13.18
C TYR A 209 -17.81 -29.47 14.43
N ASN A 210 -18.95 -29.57 15.11
CA ASN A 210 -19.06 -30.30 16.37
C ASN A 210 -19.15 -31.82 16.10
N PHE A 211 -18.00 -32.44 15.82
CA PHE A 211 -17.86 -33.89 15.90
C PHE A 211 -17.20 -34.21 17.24
N ASN A 212 -17.99 -34.69 18.21
CA ASN A 212 -17.52 -35.15 19.52
C ASN A 212 -16.73 -34.11 20.35
N GLY A 213 -17.01 -32.81 20.21
CA GLY A 213 -16.39 -31.77 21.04
C GLY A 213 -14.90 -31.51 20.77
N LYS A 214 -14.36 -31.93 19.62
CA LYS A 214 -13.03 -31.55 19.15
C LYS A 214 -13.15 -30.54 18.01
N ASP A 215 -12.58 -29.35 18.21
CA ASP A 215 -12.38 -28.38 17.14
C ASP A 215 -11.36 -28.94 16.15
N ILE A 216 -11.74 -29.06 14.86
CA ILE A 216 -10.84 -29.48 13.79
C ILE A 216 -10.30 -28.20 13.13
N HIS A 217 -9.01 -27.96 13.28
CA HIS A 217 -8.31 -26.88 12.58
C HIS A 217 -7.80 -27.43 11.24
N ILE A 218 -8.37 -26.96 10.12
CA ILE A 218 -7.78 -27.22 8.80
C ILE A 218 -6.84 -26.05 8.50
N LEU A 219 -5.56 -26.30 8.67
CA LEU A 219 -4.51 -25.41 8.21
C LEU A 219 -4.32 -25.67 6.71
N LEU A 220 -4.41 -24.64 5.88
CA LEU A 220 -3.88 -24.69 4.51
C LEU A 220 -2.36 -24.67 4.63
N LEU A 221 -1.80 -25.83 4.93
CA LEU A 221 -0.38 -26.07 5.15
C LEU A 221 0.34 -26.02 3.81
N GLY A 222 1.33 -25.15 3.71
CA GLY A 222 2.12 -25.04 2.49
C GLY A 222 3.16 -23.95 2.60
N ASN A 223 4.35 -24.23 2.08
CA ASN A 223 5.37 -23.19 1.90
C ASN A 223 4.99 -22.36 0.68
N HIS A 224 4.98 -21.03 0.79
CA HIS A 224 4.65 -20.10 -0.28
C HIS A 224 5.88 -19.29 -0.72
N SER A 225 6.02 -19.13 -2.04
CA SER A 225 7.05 -18.25 -2.61
C SER A 225 6.62 -16.79 -2.44
N VAL A 226 7.40 -16.00 -1.73
CA VAL A 226 7.14 -14.58 -1.48
C VAL A 226 8.30 -13.73 -2.00
N LEU A 227 7.95 -12.72 -2.80
CA LEU A 227 8.87 -11.68 -3.26
C LEU A 227 8.79 -10.47 -2.33
N HIS A 228 9.93 -9.88 -2.07
CA HIS A 228 10.09 -8.71 -1.23
C HIS A 228 10.67 -7.56 -2.04
N LEU A 229 10.04 -6.39 -1.91
CA LEU A 229 10.57 -5.10 -2.37
C LEU A 229 10.66 -4.18 -1.16
N ASP A 230 11.87 -3.85 -0.73
CA ASP A 230 12.13 -2.95 0.39
C ASP A 230 12.47 -1.56 -0.12
N LEU A 231 11.59 -0.59 0.13
CA LEU A 231 11.78 0.81 -0.25
C LEU A 231 12.40 1.58 0.92
N ARG A 232 13.62 2.11 0.74
CA ARG A 232 14.30 2.93 1.76
C ARG A 232 14.12 4.41 1.47
N MET A 233 13.42 5.08 2.37
CA MET A 233 12.99 6.46 2.23
C MET A 233 13.55 7.32 3.37
N ARG A 234 13.94 8.55 3.03
CA ARG A 234 14.39 9.58 3.98
C ARG A 234 13.41 10.74 3.96
N ARG A 235 13.02 11.26 5.13
CA ARG A 235 12.09 12.39 5.23
C ARG A 235 12.75 13.71 4.86
N HIS A 236 11.97 14.61 4.24
CA HIS A 236 12.36 16.00 4.06
C HIS A 236 12.27 16.78 5.38
N MET A 237 13.36 17.43 5.76
CA MET A 237 13.45 18.14 7.05
C MET A 237 12.92 19.58 7.00
N GLY A 238 12.89 20.20 5.82
CA GLY A 238 12.69 21.65 5.69
C GLY A 238 11.40 22.16 6.35
N TYR A 239 10.29 21.45 6.16
CA TYR A 239 9.00 21.82 6.76
C TYR A 239 9.05 21.80 8.30
N TYR A 240 9.61 20.74 8.89
CA TYR A 240 9.64 20.57 10.35
C TYR A 240 10.58 21.55 11.05
N VAL A 241 11.70 21.88 10.40
CA VAL A 241 12.64 22.87 10.94
C VAL A 241 11.99 24.26 10.96
N LEU A 242 11.38 24.67 9.84
CA LEU A 242 10.72 25.99 9.75
C LEU A 242 9.51 26.10 10.69
N GLN A 243 8.70 25.04 10.80
CA GLN A 243 7.55 25.03 11.69
C GLN A 243 7.97 25.10 13.16
N ASN A 244 8.98 24.33 13.57
CA ASN A 244 9.47 24.36 14.94
C ASN A 244 10.12 25.71 15.27
N GLN A 245 10.94 26.27 14.37
CA GLN A 245 11.53 27.60 14.55
C GLN A 245 10.46 28.69 14.65
N TYR A 246 9.42 28.65 13.82
CA TYR A 246 8.32 29.59 13.90
C TYR A 246 7.61 29.51 15.24
N HIS A 247 7.32 28.29 15.72
CA HIS A 247 6.62 28.07 16.97
C HIS A 247 7.47 28.43 18.20
N GLU A 248 8.76 28.13 18.19
CA GLU A 248 9.69 28.45 19.29
C GLU A 248 9.89 29.97 19.39
N ASN A 249 10.09 30.66 18.26
CA ASN A 249 10.23 32.12 18.23
C ASN A 249 8.95 32.88 18.66
N HIS A 250 7.76 32.28 18.52
CA HIS A 250 6.49 32.89 18.98
C HIS A 250 6.12 32.50 20.41
N VAL A 251 6.75 31.48 20.99
CA VAL A 251 6.52 31.05 22.40
C VAL A 251 7.58 31.65 23.33
N ASP A 252 8.80 31.89 22.85
CA ASP A 252 9.87 32.57 23.59
C ASP A 252 9.84 34.10 23.42
N GLY A 253 8.96 34.62 22.57
CA GLY A 253 8.57 36.02 22.59
C GLY A 253 7.78 36.28 23.87
N SER A 254 8.40 36.99 24.82
CA SER A 254 7.75 37.56 26.00
C SER A 254 6.34 38.03 25.68
N PHE A 255 5.36 37.49 26.41
CA PHE A 255 3.99 37.97 26.45
C PHE A 255 4.01 39.43 26.94
N ASP A 256 4.18 40.37 26.03
CA ASP A 256 3.93 41.78 26.27
C ASP A 256 2.43 42.01 26.01
N SER A 257 1.72 42.36 27.08
CA SER A 257 0.25 42.38 27.16
C SER A 257 -0.37 43.57 26.41
N SER A 258 0.13 43.91 25.23
CA SER A 258 -0.34 45.04 24.42
C SER A 258 -0.73 44.68 22.98
N ASP A 259 -0.51 43.45 22.52
CA ASP A 259 -0.79 43.03 21.13
C ASP A 259 -2.03 42.13 20.96
N ASP A 260 -2.96 42.16 21.94
CA ASP A 260 -4.22 41.39 21.90
C ASP A 260 -5.16 41.84 20.75
N SER A 261 -5.04 43.09 20.30
CA SER A 261 -5.87 43.64 19.22
C SER A 261 -5.48 43.16 17.82
N ARG A 262 -4.24 42.68 17.62
CA ARG A 262 -3.76 42.20 16.31
C ARG A 262 -4.00 40.69 16.13
N ILE A 263 -4.04 39.92 17.22
CA ILE A 263 -4.31 38.48 17.18
C ILE A 263 -5.78 38.21 16.85
N GLU A 264 -6.73 39.00 17.38
CA GLU A 264 -8.14 38.90 16.98
C GLU A 264 -8.36 39.25 15.50
N GLU A 265 -7.60 40.21 14.94
CA GLU A 265 -7.73 40.61 13.54
C GLU A 265 -7.16 39.54 12.57
N VAL A 266 -6.10 38.84 12.98
CA VAL A 266 -5.51 37.71 12.24
C VAL A 266 -6.37 36.44 12.36
N GLU A 267 -6.94 36.16 13.54
CA GLU A 267 -7.90 35.05 13.69
C GLU A 267 -9.20 35.31 12.92
N GLN A 268 -9.72 36.55 12.93
CA GLN A 268 -10.88 36.91 12.13
C GLN A 268 -10.59 36.82 10.62
N SER A 269 -9.39 37.18 10.17
CA SER A 269 -9.01 37.05 8.75
C SER A 269 -8.70 35.60 8.34
N MET A 270 -8.18 34.75 9.24
CA MET A 270 -8.08 33.29 9.01
C MET A 270 -9.45 32.60 9.02
N VAL A 271 -10.40 33.02 9.87
CA VAL A 271 -11.79 32.54 9.86
C VAL A 271 -12.53 33.02 8.60
N LYS A 272 -12.23 34.22 8.11
CA LYS A 272 -12.76 34.76 6.84
C LYS A 272 -12.18 34.03 5.62
N LEU A 273 -10.88 33.68 5.65
CA LEU A 273 -10.22 32.84 4.63
C LEU A 273 -10.71 31.39 4.66
N LYS A 274 -10.97 30.82 5.85
CA LYS A 274 -11.64 29.51 5.98
C LYS A 274 -13.06 29.54 5.38
N ARG A 275 -13.82 30.62 5.62
CA ARG A 275 -15.16 30.82 5.00
C ARG A 275 -15.09 31.03 3.48
N LEU A 276 -14.02 31.66 2.97
CA LEU A 276 -13.79 31.86 1.52
C LEU A 276 -13.30 30.58 0.82
N SER A 277 -12.60 29.68 1.51
CA SER A 277 -12.26 28.35 0.97
C SER A 277 -13.45 27.38 0.93
N THR A 278 -14.49 27.62 1.74
CA THR A 278 -15.72 26.82 1.73
C THR A 278 -16.77 27.29 0.73
N THR A 279 -16.53 28.36 -0.04
CA THR A 279 -17.49 28.91 -1.01
C THR A 279 -17.07 28.78 -2.47
N THR A 280 -16.02 28.01 -2.77
CA THR A 280 -15.68 27.60 -4.15
C THR A 280 -15.77 26.09 -4.33
N GLU A 281 -16.94 25.53 -3.98
CA GLU A 281 -17.43 24.34 -4.65
C GLU A 281 -18.74 24.69 -5.36
N SER A 282 -18.67 24.67 -6.68
CA SER A 282 -19.80 24.74 -7.60
C SER A 282 -20.88 23.69 -7.26
N PRO A 283 -22.17 24.01 -7.45
CA PRO A 283 -23.29 23.22 -6.95
C PRO A 283 -23.58 22.04 -7.89
N LEU A 284 -22.98 20.88 -7.67
CA LEU A 284 -23.43 19.65 -8.34
C LEU A 284 -23.20 18.35 -7.56
N LEU A 285 -22.89 18.43 -6.27
CA LEU A 285 -22.63 17.25 -5.43
C LEU A 285 -23.35 17.25 -4.07
N SER A 286 -24.43 18.02 -3.90
CA SER A 286 -25.27 17.97 -2.68
C SER A 286 -26.48 17.03 -2.78
N ASN A 287 -26.72 16.40 -3.93
CA ASN A 287 -27.92 15.55 -4.15
C ASN A 287 -27.66 14.03 -4.17
N GLN A 288 -26.51 13.54 -3.69
CA GLN A 288 -26.29 12.09 -3.56
C GLN A 288 -25.97 11.58 -2.14
N VAL A 289 -25.91 12.47 -1.13
CA VAL A 289 -25.63 12.05 0.26
C VAL A 289 -26.91 11.94 1.12
N THR A 290 -28.04 12.49 0.67
CA THR A 290 -29.33 12.36 1.38
C THR A 290 -30.12 11.08 1.04
N VAL A 291 -29.66 10.25 0.10
CA VAL A 291 -30.36 8.99 -0.28
C VAL A 291 -29.80 7.75 0.44
N ILE A 292 -28.68 7.85 1.16
CA ILE A 292 -28.04 6.68 1.81
C ILE A 292 -28.34 6.59 3.31
N GLN A 293 -28.83 7.65 3.97
CA GLN A 293 -29.19 7.60 5.40
C GLN A 293 -30.64 7.19 5.70
N GLU A 294 -31.51 7.07 4.70
CA GLU A 294 -32.91 6.65 4.90
C GLU A 294 -33.19 5.17 4.58
N ASN A 295 -32.23 4.44 4.01
CA ASN A 295 -32.38 3.01 3.67
C ASN A 295 -31.79 2.01 4.67
N ILE A 296 -31.20 2.47 5.79
CA ILE A 296 -30.67 1.58 6.84
C ILE A 296 -31.69 1.39 7.99
N ARG A 297 -32.84 2.08 7.98
CA ARG A 297 -33.85 1.99 9.06
C ARG A 297 -35.10 1.16 8.72
N THR A 298 -35.18 0.56 7.54
CA THR A 298 -36.41 -0.12 7.07
C THR A 298 -36.13 -1.37 6.22
N SER A 299 -35.46 -2.39 6.76
CA SER A 299 -35.78 -3.77 6.35
C SER A 299 -35.31 -4.79 7.37
N SER A 300 -36.12 -5.83 7.55
CA SER A 300 -35.89 -7.07 8.32
C SER A 300 -36.00 -7.04 9.86
N LEU A 301 -37.10 -6.51 10.40
CA LEU A 301 -37.72 -7.09 11.60
C LEU A 301 -39.25 -6.90 11.54
N LYS A 302 -39.94 -7.79 10.81
CA LYS A 302 -41.36 -8.17 11.04
C LYS A 302 -41.84 -9.16 9.98
N LYS A 303 -41.66 -10.45 10.26
CA LYS A 303 -42.64 -11.54 10.06
C LYS A 303 -41.89 -12.83 10.35
N TRP A 304 -42.37 -13.54 11.36
CA TRP A 304 -42.32 -14.98 11.64
C TRP A 304 -42.50 -15.13 13.15
N SER A 305 -43.67 -14.66 13.60
CA SER A 305 -44.31 -15.11 14.83
C SER A 305 -45.31 -16.19 14.42
N ARG A 306 -44.97 -17.47 14.62
CA ARG A 306 -45.90 -18.57 14.96
C ARG A 306 -45.18 -19.93 14.86
N CYS A 307 -44.60 -20.35 15.98
CA CYS A 307 -44.86 -21.67 16.52
C CYS A 307 -44.47 -21.66 18.00
N TRP A 308 -45.50 -21.61 18.84
CA TRP A 308 -45.42 -21.98 20.24
C TRP A 308 -45.60 -23.49 20.35
N SER A 309 -45.08 -24.03 21.46
CA SER A 309 -45.34 -25.36 22.02
C SER A 309 -44.39 -26.49 21.59
N SER A 310 -43.22 -26.55 22.21
CA SER A 310 -42.88 -27.64 23.16
C SER A 310 -41.44 -27.50 23.68
N SER A 311 -41.32 -27.19 24.97
CA SER A 311 -40.29 -27.67 25.89
C SER A 311 -38.91 -28.09 25.34
N VAL A 312 -37.98 -27.14 25.19
CA VAL A 312 -36.56 -27.32 25.59
C VAL A 312 -36.03 -25.96 26.04
N CYS A 313 -35.97 -25.77 27.35
CA CYS A 313 -35.18 -24.73 27.99
C CYS A 313 -33.75 -25.30 28.20
N LEU A 314 -32.74 -24.42 28.22
CA LEU A 314 -31.31 -24.63 28.53
C LEU A 314 -30.37 -24.94 27.34
N ASN A 315 -29.80 -23.88 26.74
CA ASN A 315 -28.52 -23.34 27.22
C ASN A 315 -28.07 -22.13 26.38
N LYS A 316 -28.06 -20.95 27.01
CA LYS A 316 -27.36 -19.76 26.51
C LYS A 316 -25.85 -20.02 26.54
N LEU A 317 -25.26 -20.40 25.41
CA LEU A 317 -23.81 -20.33 25.22
C LEU A 317 -23.40 -18.86 25.06
N LYS A 318 -22.97 -18.25 26.17
CA LYS A 318 -22.24 -16.98 26.18
C LYS A 318 -20.92 -17.16 25.44
N CYS A 319 -20.79 -16.58 24.25
CA CYS A 319 -19.48 -16.36 23.66
C CYS A 319 -18.81 -15.18 24.40
N LYS A 320 -17.96 -15.48 25.39
CA LYS A 320 -17.11 -14.48 26.07
C LYS A 320 -16.08 -13.98 25.05
N GLN A 321 -16.29 -12.79 24.49
CA GLN A 321 -15.22 -12.04 23.83
C GLN A 321 -14.20 -11.61 24.90
N GLN A 322 -13.14 -12.40 25.07
CA GLN A 322 -11.94 -11.92 25.74
C GLN A 322 -11.16 -11.01 24.78
N ARG A 323 -11.36 -9.70 24.89
CA ARG A 323 -10.38 -8.71 24.41
C ARG A 323 -9.12 -8.84 25.27
N LYS A 324 -8.11 -9.57 24.80
CA LYS A 324 -6.76 -9.49 25.38
C LYS A 324 -6.17 -8.12 25.03
N LYS A 325 -6.12 -7.20 26.00
CA LYS A 325 -5.23 -6.03 25.96
C LYS A 325 -3.79 -6.55 26.00
N TYR A 326 -3.09 -6.52 24.87
CA TYR A 326 -1.64 -6.60 24.87
C TYR A 326 -1.09 -5.26 25.36
N GLY A 327 -0.86 -5.15 26.67
CA GLY A 327 0.02 -4.13 27.22
C GLY A 327 1.46 -4.57 26.99
N SER A 328 2.07 -4.11 25.90
CA SER A 328 3.52 -4.22 25.72
C SER A 328 4.21 -3.23 26.65
N ARG A 329 4.51 -3.68 27.87
CA ARG A 329 5.44 -3.00 28.77
C ARG A 329 6.85 -3.28 28.23
N THR A 330 7.28 -2.47 27.27
CA THR A 330 8.69 -2.45 26.85
C THR A 330 9.44 -1.62 27.88
N TYR A 331 10.34 -2.27 28.64
CA TYR A 331 11.37 -1.54 29.36
C TYR A 331 12.24 -0.85 28.32
N VAL A 332 12.00 0.44 28.12
CA VAL A 332 12.95 1.33 27.46
C VAL A 332 14.11 1.44 28.43
N GLN A 333 15.25 0.88 28.06
CA GLN A 333 16.49 1.17 28.73
C GLN A 333 16.83 2.62 28.37
N ASP A 334 16.52 3.54 29.29
CA ASP A 334 16.82 4.96 29.15
C ASP A 334 18.34 5.14 29.08
N ASN A 335 18.85 5.23 27.85
CA ASN A 335 20.21 5.70 27.63
C ASN A 335 20.25 7.19 27.93
N ASN A 336 20.64 7.48 29.17
CA ASN A 336 20.84 8.79 29.80
C ASN A 336 21.80 9.74 29.03
N SER A 337 22.38 9.31 27.91
CA SER A 337 23.28 10.11 27.06
C SER A 337 22.54 11.01 26.06
N VAL A 338 21.36 10.60 25.58
CA VAL A 338 20.58 11.39 24.59
C VAL A 338 19.99 12.64 25.25
N ASN A 339 19.45 12.52 26.47
CA ASN A 339 18.95 13.66 27.25
C ASN A 339 20.07 14.63 27.67
N LYS A 340 21.31 14.14 27.84
CA LYS A 340 22.46 15.00 28.15
C LYS A 340 22.93 15.80 26.93
N LEU A 341 22.91 15.19 25.74
CA LEU A 341 23.20 15.89 24.49
C LEU A 341 22.17 16.97 24.19
N ASP A 342 20.88 16.69 24.42
CA ASP A 342 19.80 17.65 24.20
C ASP A 342 19.78 18.79 25.25
N ARG A 343 20.28 18.52 26.46
CA ARG A 343 20.47 19.56 27.48
C ARG A 343 21.71 20.42 27.22
N LEU A 344 22.77 19.81 26.66
CA LEU A 344 23.99 20.50 26.30
C LEU A 344 23.77 21.40 25.07
N SER A 345 23.03 20.95 24.07
CA SER A 345 22.73 21.74 22.86
C SER A 345 21.96 23.03 23.18
N ARG A 346 20.97 22.96 24.09
CA ARG A 346 20.18 24.13 24.53
C ARG A 346 20.99 25.23 25.22
N ILE A 347 22.18 24.91 25.71
CA ILE A 347 23.09 25.88 26.37
C ILE A 347 24.23 26.26 25.42
N ALA A 348 24.81 25.28 24.73
CA ALA A 348 25.97 25.48 23.86
C ALA A 348 25.66 26.34 22.62
N PHE A 349 24.48 26.16 22.00
CA PHE A 349 24.12 26.92 20.80
C PHE A 349 23.90 28.41 21.07
N PRO A 350 23.08 28.82 22.07
CA PRO A 350 22.91 30.24 22.39
C PRO A 350 24.23 30.90 22.84
N LEU A 351 25.04 30.20 23.63
CA LEU A 351 26.36 30.71 24.04
C LEU A 351 27.30 30.93 22.87
N LEU A 352 27.38 29.97 21.93
CA LEU A 352 28.19 30.11 20.73
C LEU A 352 27.71 31.29 19.87
N PHE A 353 26.39 31.47 19.74
CA PHE A 353 25.81 32.59 18.99
C PHE A 353 26.13 33.94 19.63
N VAL A 354 26.06 34.05 20.96
CA VAL A 354 26.44 35.25 21.70
C VAL A 354 27.92 35.57 21.51
N VAL A 355 28.80 34.56 21.64
CA VAL A 355 30.25 34.73 21.41
C VAL A 355 30.54 35.19 19.99
N LEU A 356 29.90 34.59 18.98
CA LEU A 356 30.08 34.99 17.58
C LEU A 356 29.61 36.43 17.34
N ASN A 357 28.52 36.86 17.97
CA ASN A 357 28.05 38.25 17.88
C ASN A 357 29.02 39.21 18.56
N PHE A 358 29.53 38.89 19.76
CA PHE A 358 30.53 39.73 20.43
C PHE A 358 31.81 39.87 19.59
N VAL A 359 32.30 38.77 19.01
CA VAL A 359 33.46 38.80 18.10
C VAL A 359 33.15 39.64 16.86
N TYR A 360 31.97 39.45 16.27
CA TYR A 360 31.53 40.22 15.11
C TYR A 360 31.50 41.73 15.41
N TRP A 361 30.88 42.15 16.52
CA TRP A 361 30.80 43.56 16.92
C TRP A 361 32.16 44.14 17.31
N TYR A 362 33.00 43.36 17.99
CA TYR A 362 34.37 43.77 18.32
C TYR A 362 35.20 44.01 17.05
N LEU A 363 35.13 43.10 16.08
CA LEU A 363 35.77 43.27 14.77
C LEU A 363 35.16 44.43 13.99
N TYR A 364 33.85 44.64 14.06
CA TYR A 364 33.17 45.76 13.41
C TYR A 364 33.64 47.11 13.96
N LEU A 365 33.75 47.25 15.28
CA LEU A 365 34.17 48.49 15.94
C LEU A 365 35.65 48.80 15.73
N ILE A 366 36.53 47.79 15.67
CA ILE A 366 37.97 48.00 15.39
C ILE A 366 38.23 48.33 13.92
N LYS A 367 37.32 47.95 13.02
CA LYS A 367 37.48 48.13 11.57
C LYS A 367 36.83 49.40 11.04
N ILE A 368 36.34 50.28 11.91
CA ILE A 368 36.00 51.67 11.58
C ILE A 368 37.27 52.50 11.80
N PRO A 369 37.98 52.93 10.75
CA PRO A 369 38.97 53.98 10.90
C PRO A 369 38.21 55.26 11.25
N ASP A 370 38.59 55.91 12.34
CA ASP A 370 38.14 57.27 12.64
C ASP A 370 38.48 58.18 11.45
N GLY A 371 37.46 58.65 10.73
CA GLY A 371 37.63 59.63 9.67
C GLY A 371 36.54 59.65 8.61
N VAL A 372 35.42 60.31 8.91
CA VAL A 372 35.01 61.58 8.26
C VAL A 372 34.36 62.47 9.31
#